data_AF-A0A7L0EUK0-F1
#
_entry.id   AF-A0A7L0EUK0-F1
#
_cell.length_a   1.000
_cell.length_b   1.000
_cell.length_c   1.000
_cell.angle_alpha   90.00
_cell.angle_beta   90.00
_cell.angle_gamma   90.00
#
_symmetry.space_group_name_H-M   'P 1'
#
loop_
_entity.id
_entity.type
_entity.pdbx_description
1 polymer ?
#
loop_
_entity_poly.entity_id
_entity_poly.type
_entity_poly.pdbx_seq_one_letter_code
_entity_poly.pdbx_strand_id
1 'polypeptide(L)'
;MAGKQRRGAGRAVLLLTFLLGLCCCAAPERIRYAIPEELARGSLVGPLARDLGLSPAELPTRKLRLSSAEKQYFTVSEETGNLYVSERLDREEMCGEAASCS
;
A
#
# COMPACT_ATOMS: atom_id res chain seq x y z
N MET A 1 -21.62 46.98 -28.79
CA MET A 1 -20.66 46.59 -27.74
C MET A 1 -20.97 45.16 -27.31
N ALA A 2 -20.03 44.24 -27.50
CA ALA A 2 -20.24 42.80 -27.32
C ALA A 2 -20.17 42.39 -25.84
N GLY A 3 -21.29 41.94 -25.29
CA GLY A 3 -21.38 41.38 -23.94
C GLY A 3 -20.70 40.01 -23.88
N LYS A 4 -19.52 39.97 -23.26
CA LYS A 4 -18.66 38.78 -23.13
C LYS A 4 -19.34 37.73 -22.25
N GLN A 5 -19.67 36.61 -22.88
CA GLN A 5 -20.44 35.50 -22.33
C GLN A 5 -19.63 34.75 -21.25
N ARG A 6 -19.85 35.07 -19.97
CA ARG A 6 -19.31 34.32 -18.82
C ARG A 6 -20.16 33.09 -18.54
N ARG A 7 -20.13 32.06 -19.41
CA ARG A 7 -20.93 30.82 -19.24
C ARG A 7 -20.12 29.55 -18.91
N GLY A 8 -18.79 29.62 -18.92
CA GLY A 8 -17.92 28.45 -18.72
C GLY A 8 -17.44 28.19 -17.28
N ALA A 9 -17.41 29.20 -16.41
CA ALA A 9 -16.73 29.10 -15.11
C ALA A 9 -17.48 28.24 -14.09
N GLY A 10 -18.82 28.37 -13.98
CA GLY A 10 -19.60 27.64 -12.97
C GLY A 10 -19.64 26.13 -13.21
N ARG A 11 -19.72 25.69 -14.48
CA ARG A 11 -19.69 24.25 -14.83
C ARG A 11 -18.30 23.65 -14.62
N ALA A 12 -17.24 24.39 -14.94
CA ALA A 12 -15.88 23.96 -14.68
C ALA A 12 -15.61 23.83 -13.18
N VAL A 13 -16.04 24.79 -12.36
CA VAL A 13 -15.90 24.74 -10.90
C VAL A 13 -16.65 23.56 -10.30
N LEU A 14 -17.88 23.28 -10.75
CA LEU A 14 -18.67 22.15 -10.26
C LEU A 14 -18.08 20.77 -10.63
N LEU A 15 -17.52 20.67 -11.84
CA LEU A 15 -16.81 19.47 -12.29
C LEU A 15 -15.52 19.27 -11.48
N LEU A 16 -14.80 20.35 -11.21
CA LEU A 16 -13.54 20.30 -10.48
C LEU A 16 -13.76 19.95 -9.01
N THR A 17 -14.81 20.46 -8.36
CA THR A 17 -15.18 20.06 -6.99
C THR A 17 -15.65 18.60 -6.90
N PHE A 18 -16.41 18.12 -7.88
CA PHE A 18 -16.82 16.72 -7.95
C PHE A 18 -15.62 15.77 -8.14
N LEU A 19 -14.71 16.11 -9.06
CA LEU A 19 -13.47 15.34 -9.29
C LEU A 19 -12.56 15.34 -8.06
N LEU A 20 -12.41 16.49 -7.39
CA LEU A 20 -11.61 16.59 -6.17
C LEU A 20 -12.23 15.76 -5.04
N GLY A 21 -13.56 15.78 -4.90
CA GLY A 21 -14.28 14.97 -3.93
C GLY A 21 -14.13 13.46 -4.15
N LEU A 22 -14.18 12.99 -5.39
CA LEU A 22 -13.92 11.57 -5.71
C LEU A 22 -12.49 11.15 -5.37
N CYS A 23 -11.52 12.05 -5.51
CA CYS A 23 -10.11 11.76 -5.25
C CYS A 23 -9.84 11.61 -3.73
N CYS A 24 -10.53 12.37 -2.88
CA CYS A 24 -10.35 12.34 -1.44
C CYS A 24 -10.79 11.03 -0.77
N CYS A 25 -11.57 10.18 -1.45
CA CYS A 25 -12.06 8.92 -0.89
C CYS A 25 -11.04 7.78 -0.93
N ALA A 26 -9.89 7.96 -1.60
CA ALA A 26 -8.82 6.97 -1.63
C ALA A 26 -7.95 7.09 -0.36
N ALA A 27 -8.48 6.62 0.77
CA ALA A 27 -7.68 6.48 1.98
C ALA A 27 -6.74 5.26 1.86
N PRO A 28 -5.46 5.36 2.27
CA PRO A 28 -4.59 4.21 2.32
C PRO A 28 -5.09 3.22 3.38
N GLU A 29 -5.26 1.96 3.00
CA GLU A 29 -5.56 0.89 3.94
C GLU A 29 -4.31 0.56 4.76
N ARG A 30 -4.44 0.52 6.09
CA ARG A 30 -3.31 0.28 7.00
C ARG A 30 -3.46 -1.05 7.71
N ILE A 31 -2.70 -2.04 7.26
CA ILE A 31 -2.61 -3.37 7.86
C ILE A 31 -1.40 -3.41 8.80
N ARG A 32 -1.52 -4.12 9.93
CA ARG A 32 -0.42 -4.31 10.90
C ARG A 32 -0.26 -5.79 11.21
N TYR A 33 0.97 -6.28 11.09
CA TYR A 33 1.37 -7.61 11.52
C TYR A 33 2.37 -7.48 12.68
N ALA A 34 2.32 -8.42 13.62
CA ALA A 34 3.31 -8.57 14.67
C ALA A 34 3.97 -9.94 14.49
N ILE A 35 5.28 -9.96 14.37
CA ILE A 35 6.10 -11.16 14.18
C ILE A 35 7.32 -11.07 15.10
N PRO A 36 7.84 -12.21 15.58
CA PRO A 36 9.11 -12.22 16.29
C PRO A 36 10.25 -11.93 15.31
N GLU A 37 11.29 -11.27 15.84
CA GLU A 37 12.49 -10.82 15.11
C GLU A 37 13.21 -11.99 14.42
N GLU A 38 13.31 -13.14 15.09
CA GLU A 38 14.07 -14.30 14.62
C GLU A 38 13.26 -15.26 13.73
N LEU A 39 12.38 -14.72 12.89
CA LEU A 39 11.61 -15.54 11.96
C LEU A 39 12.53 -16.10 10.86
N ALA A 40 12.48 -17.41 10.67
CA ALA A 40 13.25 -18.07 9.62
C ALA A 40 12.80 -17.59 8.22
N ARG A 41 13.74 -17.53 7.27
CA ARG A 41 13.42 -17.26 5.87
C ARG A 41 12.40 -18.28 5.34
N GLY A 42 11.41 -17.80 4.60
CA GLY A 42 10.29 -18.59 4.11
C GLY A 42 9.15 -18.78 5.11
N SER A 43 9.25 -18.23 6.32
CA SER A 43 8.16 -18.31 7.30
C SER A 43 6.95 -17.49 6.86
N LEU A 44 5.75 -18.03 7.11
CA LEU A 44 4.48 -17.37 6.85
C LEU A 44 4.25 -16.25 7.87
N VAL A 45 3.99 -15.04 7.38
CA VAL A 45 3.59 -13.89 8.20
C VAL A 45 2.07 -13.83 8.31
N GLY A 46 1.37 -13.91 7.18
CA GLY A 46 -0.10 -13.83 7.15
C GLY A 46 -0.71 -13.70 5.76
N PRO A 47 -2.06 -13.74 5.67
CA PRO A 47 -2.81 -13.73 4.42
C PRO A 47 -3.04 -12.29 3.89
N LEU A 48 -2.01 -11.70 3.29
CA LEU A 48 -2.05 -10.30 2.81
C LEU A 48 -3.18 -10.02 1.80
N ALA A 49 -3.41 -10.90 0.83
CA ALA A 49 -4.46 -10.70 -0.16
C ALA A 49 -5.83 -10.57 0.48
N ARG A 50 -6.13 -11.49 1.41
CA ARG A 50 -7.41 -11.52 2.13
C ARG A 50 -7.58 -10.28 3.01
N ASP A 51 -6.51 -9.84 3.66
CA ASP A 51 -6.54 -8.68 4.54
C ASP A 51 -6.70 -7.36 3.76
N LEU A 52 -6.31 -7.32 2.48
CA LEU A 52 -6.59 -6.24 1.51
C LEU A 52 -7.96 -6.37 0.83
N GLY A 53 -8.75 -7.39 1.17
CA GLY A 53 -10.03 -7.69 0.48
C GLY A 53 -9.87 -8.11 -0.98
N LEU A 54 -8.68 -8.58 -1.37
CA LEU A 54 -8.36 -9.04 -2.72
C LEU A 54 -8.35 -10.56 -2.80
N SER A 55 -8.73 -11.09 -3.96
CA SER A 55 -8.51 -12.51 -4.24
C SER A 55 -7.05 -12.76 -4.71
N PRO A 56 -6.45 -13.92 -4.42
CA PRO A 56 -5.09 -14.24 -4.89
C PRO A 56 -4.94 -14.12 -6.41
N ALA A 57 -5.98 -14.50 -7.15
CA ALA A 57 -6.02 -14.40 -8.61
C ALA A 57 -5.96 -12.95 -9.14
N GLU A 58 -6.37 -11.96 -8.35
CA GLU A 58 -6.32 -10.54 -8.73
C GLU A 58 -4.96 -9.89 -8.49
N LEU A 59 -4.11 -10.47 -7.64
CA LEU A 59 -2.78 -9.94 -7.32
C LEU A 59 -1.90 -9.73 -8.56
N PRO A 60 -1.73 -10.71 -9.47
CA PRO A 60 -0.93 -10.52 -10.68
C PRO A 60 -1.56 -9.50 -11.63
N THR A 61 -2.89 -9.47 -11.75
CA THR A 61 -3.60 -8.50 -12.60
C THR A 61 -3.41 -7.07 -12.12
N ARG A 62 -3.41 -6.85 -10.79
CA ARG A 62 -3.18 -5.55 -10.15
C ARG A 62 -1.70 -5.20 -10.00
N LYS A 63 -0.78 -6.10 -10.39
CA LYS A 63 0.67 -5.96 -10.26
C LYS A 63 1.07 -5.55 -8.84
N LEU A 64 0.57 -6.27 -7.84
CA LEU A 64 0.92 -6.01 -6.46
C LEU A 64 2.43 -6.13 -6.28
N ARG A 65 3.06 -5.09 -5.71
CA ARG A 65 4.50 -5.02 -5.46
C ARG A 65 4.74 -4.55 -4.03
N LEU A 66 5.70 -5.18 -3.38
CA LEU A 66 6.25 -4.69 -2.13
C LEU A 66 7.38 -3.70 -2.43
N SER A 67 7.37 -2.58 -1.73
CA SER A 67 8.45 -1.60 -1.76
C SER A 67 8.99 -1.43 -0.34
N SER A 68 10.30 -1.54 -0.20
CA SER A 68 11.03 -1.33 1.06
C SER A 68 12.24 -0.45 0.76
N ALA A 69 12.67 0.35 1.74
CA ALA A 69 13.65 1.41 1.51
C ALA A 69 15.01 0.88 1.05
N GLU A 70 15.51 -0.17 1.70
CA GLU A 70 16.90 -0.62 1.52
C GLU A 70 16.97 -2.08 1.10
N LYS A 71 16.26 -2.96 1.82
CA LYS A 71 16.17 -4.39 1.53
C LYS A 71 14.73 -4.88 1.59
N GLN A 72 14.44 -5.86 0.75
CA GLN A 72 13.13 -6.48 0.67
C GLN A 72 13.03 -7.63 1.70
N TYR A 73 12.67 -7.29 2.94
CA TYR A 73 12.50 -8.23 4.05
C TYR A 73 11.32 -9.19 3.87
N PHE A 74 10.33 -8.80 3.07
CA PHE A 74 9.12 -9.59 2.84
C PHE A 74 8.87 -9.85 1.36
N THR A 75 8.25 -10.99 1.07
CA THR A 75 7.80 -11.38 -0.27
C THR A 75 6.35 -11.84 -0.24
N VAL A 76 5.63 -11.70 -1.34
CA VAL A 76 4.24 -12.18 -1.47
C VAL A 76 4.21 -13.33 -2.45
N SER A 77 3.55 -14.43 -2.08
CA SER A 77 3.27 -15.51 -3.03
C SER A 77 2.15 -15.09 -3.98
N GLU A 78 2.39 -15.17 -5.28
CA GLU A 78 1.37 -14.91 -6.30
C GLU A 78 0.28 -15.99 -6.33
N GLU A 79 0.58 -17.20 -5.87
CA GLU A 79 -0.36 -18.33 -5.88
C GLU A 79 -1.38 -18.24 -4.74
N THR A 80 -0.91 -18.01 -3.51
CA THR A 80 -1.78 -17.99 -2.33
C THR A 80 -2.13 -16.58 -1.86
N GLY A 81 -1.36 -15.57 -2.28
CA GLY A 81 -1.51 -14.20 -1.81
C GLY A 81 -1.05 -13.99 -0.37
N ASN A 82 -0.23 -14.90 0.16
CA ASN A 82 0.32 -14.79 1.51
C ASN A 82 1.64 -14.01 1.52
N LEU A 83 1.88 -13.31 2.64
CA LEU A 83 3.12 -12.62 2.95
C LEU A 83 4.08 -13.59 3.66
N TYR A 84 5.32 -13.64 3.18
CA TYR A 84 6.40 -14.47 3.71
C TYR A 84 7.62 -13.63 4.03
N VAL A 85 8.45 -14.14 4.93
CA VAL A 85 9.76 -13.56 5.26
C VAL A 85 10.78 -13.96 4.20
N SER A 86 11.39 -12.97 3.53
CA SER A 86 12.43 -13.16 2.52
C SER A 86 13.81 -13.25 3.17
N GLU A 87 14.10 -12.32 4.08
CA GLU A 87 15.36 -12.25 4.83
C GLU A 87 15.10 -12.21 6.33
N ARG A 88 16.09 -12.62 7.13
CA ARG A 88 15.97 -12.58 8.60
C ARG A 88 15.82 -11.12 9.01
N LEU A 89 14.89 -10.85 9.92
CA LEU A 89 14.73 -9.52 10.49
C LEU A 89 15.73 -9.37 11.62
N ASP A 90 16.56 -8.36 11.52
CA ASP A 90 17.53 -7.98 12.53
C ASP A 90 17.20 -6.53 12.91
N ARG A 91 16.81 -6.31 14.17
CA ARG A 91 16.37 -4.98 14.65
C ARG A 91 17.51 -3.98 14.57
N GLU A 92 18.74 -4.41 14.82
CA GLU A 92 19.93 -3.58 14.73
C GLU A 92 20.21 -3.16 13.28
N GLU A 93 19.96 -4.03 12.29
CA GLU A 93 20.09 -3.66 10.87
C GLU A 93 19.00 -2.67 10.43
N MET A 94 17.75 -2.85 10.89
CA MET A 94 16.63 -2.00 10.49
C MET A 94 16.60 -0.65 11.18
N CYS A 95 16.97 -0.61 12.47
CA CYS A 95 16.75 0.55 13.33
C CYS A 95 18.03 1.03 14.05
N GLY A 96 19.17 0.38 13.79
CA GLY A 96 20.45 0.69 14.44
C GLY A 96 20.44 0.37 15.93
N GLU A 97 21.23 1.13 16.69
CA GLU A 97 21.30 1.01 18.16
C GLU A 97 20.03 1.51 18.88
N ALA A 98 19.06 2.09 18.18
CA ALA A 98 17.86 2.65 18.80
C ALA A 98 16.99 1.53 19.39
N ALA A 99 16.55 1.69 20.65
CA ALA A 99 15.71 0.70 21.35
C ALA A 99 14.33 0.46 20.69
N SER A 100 13.86 1.38 19.84
CA SER A 100 12.58 1.29 19.13
C SER A 100 12.62 2.01 17.79
N CYS A 101 11.91 1.49 16.80
CA CYS A 101 11.72 2.11 15.48
C CYS A 101 10.43 2.94 15.47
N SER A 102 10.49 4.19 15.01
CA SER A 102 9.34 5.10 14.90
C SER A 102 8.94 5.39 13.47
#